data_AF-A0A6I4NCX4-F1
#
_entry.id   AF-A0A6I4NCX4-F1
#
_cell.length_a   1.000
_cell.length_b   1.000
_cell.length_c   1.000
_cell.angle_alpha   90.00
_cell.angle_beta   90.00
_cell.angle_gamma   90.00
#
_symmetry.space_group_name_H-M   'P 1'
#
loop_
_entity.id
_entity.type
_entity.pdbx_description
1 polymer ?
#
loop_
_entity_poly.entity_id
_entity_poly.type
_entity_poly.pdbx_seq_one_letter_code
_entity_poly.pdbx_strand_id
1 'polypeptide(L)'
;MAVVEGDGWTGLGWDGWRDHALVRDRLERGADPNVWGGGHPLHRAAVCGSPEVVAELARRVDDVDAEEAGRTALWAAVLADRADNARVLAAAGADPWRTVLAGWSPGRLSLAGPTPDLFMVPAGERGLSPAESAAATEGRRLTAALGDLYYDGTGLACVAGIEAAEAARRLGAEPYEDPELDTLLEDLQSYDMDDSLQIIGATDVPGGCVITQPWGYAPQMPGVLTRLSAGTVCYGLYANPKSGNQGSIVRDGVIEGSDLHPGGGPDEDDPSEEVLASYLYRHNAVAYSCAYAGLRLTDARAVTGPPDLWLKLPRRGYWH
;
A
#
# COMPACT_ATOMS: atom_id res chain seq x y z
N MET A 1 36.47 -4.51 -29.24
CA MET A 1 35.40 -3.74 -28.59
C MET A 1 34.11 -4.05 -29.33
N ALA A 2 33.24 -4.86 -28.72
CA ALA A 2 31.88 -5.00 -29.24
C ALA A 2 31.13 -3.72 -28.85
N VAL A 3 30.52 -3.06 -29.82
CA VAL A 3 29.59 -1.96 -29.57
C VAL A 3 28.37 -2.58 -28.91
N VAL A 4 28.07 -2.20 -27.68
CA VAL A 4 26.84 -2.60 -27.01
C VAL A 4 25.71 -1.82 -27.68
N GLU A 5 24.79 -2.53 -28.35
CA GLU A 5 23.54 -1.90 -28.81
C GLU A 5 22.63 -1.70 -27.60
N GLY A 6 22.37 -0.43 -27.25
CA GLY A 6 21.56 -0.04 -26.08
C GLY A 6 22.39 0.30 -24.84
N ASP A 7 21.73 0.37 -23.68
CA ASP A 7 22.34 0.73 -22.38
C ASP A 7 23.19 -0.40 -21.74
N GLY A 8 23.22 -1.59 -22.34
CA GLY A 8 23.98 -2.76 -21.88
C GLY A 8 23.31 -3.60 -20.80
N TRP A 9 22.08 -3.26 -20.43
CA TRP A 9 21.30 -3.96 -19.40
C TRP A 9 20.15 -4.80 -19.96
N THR A 10 19.99 -4.85 -21.29
CA THR A 10 18.99 -5.66 -21.97
C THR A 10 18.96 -7.10 -21.44
N GLY A 11 17.75 -7.62 -21.16
CA GLY A 11 17.53 -8.97 -20.67
C GLY A 11 17.97 -9.22 -19.22
N LEU A 12 18.39 -8.19 -18.47
CA LEU A 12 18.62 -8.32 -17.03
C LEU A 12 17.26 -8.29 -16.30
N GLY A 13 16.82 -9.45 -15.81
CA GLY A 13 15.63 -9.56 -14.98
C GLY A 13 15.86 -9.14 -13.52
N TRP A 14 14.81 -9.19 -12.71
CA TRP A 14 14.84 -8.79 -11.29
C TRP A 14 15.97 -9.45 -10.48
N ASP A 15 16.15 -10.76 -10.63
CA ASP A 15 17.19 -11.50 -9.90
C ASP A 15 18.61 -11.14 -10.36
N GLY A 16 18.76 -10.59 -11.57
CA GLY A 16 20.04 -10.18 -12.11
C GLY A 16 20.70 -9.06 -11.30
N TRP A 17 19.90 -8.19 -10.67
CA TRP A 17 20.41 -7.13 -9.78
C TRP A 17 20.98 -7.65 -8.45
N ARG A 18 20.82 -8.95 -8.15
CA ARG A 18 21.45 -9.60 -6.99
C ARG A 18 22.76 -10.31 -7.35
N ASP A 19 23.03 -10.51 -8.64
CA ASP A 19 24.24 -11.16 -9.11
C ASP A 19 25.33 -10.11 -9.38
N HIS A 20 26.19 -9.91 -8.39
CA HIS A 20 27.31 -8.98 -8.48
C HIS A 20 28.28 -9.32 -9.61
N ALA A 21 28.52 -10.61 -9.90
CA ALA A 21 29.44 -11.00 -10.96
C ALA A 21 28.87 -10.66 -12.35
N LEU A 22 27.57 -10.90 -12.53
CA LEU A 22 26.86 -10.55 -13.77
C LEU A 22 26.83 -9.04 -14.00
N VAL A 23 26.46 -8.26 -12.97
CA VAL A 23 26.43 -6.79 -13.07
C VAL A 23 27.82 -6.25 -13.41
N ARG A 24 28.86 -6.76 -12.74
CA ARG A 24 30.23 -6.35 -12.98
C ARG A 24 30.70 -6.68 -14.40
N ASP A 25 30.45 -7.89 -14.90
CA ASP A 25 30.81 -8.27 -16.29
C ASP A 25 30.11 -7.37 -17.31
N ARG A 26 28.85 -6.99 -17.09
CA ARG A 26 28.13 -6.05 -17.98
C ARG A 26 28.78 -4.66 -17.98
N LEU A 27 29.09 -4.12 -16.81
CA LEU A 27 29.79 -2.83 -16.68
C LEU A 27 31.18 -2.87 -17.35
N GLU A 28 31.93 -3.96 -17.17
CA GLU A 28 33.25 -4.14 -17.82
C GLU A 28 33.14 -4.25 -19.35
N ARG A 29 31.97 -4.68 -19.87
CA ARG A 29 31.65 -4.69 -21.31
C ARG A 29 31.08 -3.38 -21.83
N GLY A 30 30.96 -2.36 -20.99
CA GLY A 30 30.51 -1.02 -21.37
C GLY A 30 29.01 -0.76 -21.20
N ALA A 31 28.31 -1.53 -20.36
CA ALA A 31 26.98 -1.13 -19.91
C ALA A 31 27.05 0.23 -19.18
N ASP A 32 26.08 1.10 -19.43
CA ASP A 32 26.04 2.46 -18.86
C ASP A 32 25.51 2.42 -17.43
N PRO A 33 26.30 2.77 -16.39
CA PRO A 33 25.84 2.75 -15.01
C PRO A 33 24.72 3.77 -14.71
N ASN A 34 24.51 4.75 -15.59
CA ASN A 34 23.56 5.84 -15.38
C ASN A 34 22.21 5.60 -16.07
N VAL A 35 22.10 4.71 -17.05
CA VAL A 35 20.87 4.56 -17.86
C VAL A 35 20.42 3.11 -17.94
N TRP A 36 19.13 2.87 -17.70
CA TRP A 36 18.48 1.57 -17.87
C TRP A 36 17.02 1.72 -18.29
N GLY A 37 16.70 1.43 -19.55
CA GLY A 37 15.30 1.33 -20.00
C GLY A 37 14.41 2.54 -19.67
N GLY A 38 14.98 3.75 -19.61
CA GLY A 38 14.28 4.99 -19.23
C GLY A 38 14.36 5.38 -17.75
N GLY A 39 15.02 4.58 -16.90
CA GLY A 39 15.35 4.91 -15.50
C GLY A 39 16.83 4.70 -15.20
N HIS A 40 17.17 4.50 -13.93
CA HIS A 40 18.56 4.37 -13.47
C HIS A 40 18.86 2.98 -12.88
N PRO A 41 19.96 2.31 -13.27
CA PRO A 41 20.40 1.05 -12.67
C PRO A 41 20.47 1.08 -11.14
N LEU A 42 20.98 2.18 -10.58
CA LEU A 42 21.19 2.33 -9.14
C LEU A 42 19.88 2.30 -8.35
N HIS A 43 18.80 2.92 -8.86
CA HIS A 43 17.47 2.88 -8.23
C HIS A 43 16.90 1.48 -8.17
N ARG A 44 17.11 0.67 -9.22
CA ARG A 44 16.65 -0.72 -9.25
C ARG A 44 17.45 -1.59 -8.30
N ALA A 45 18.77 -1.47 -8.32
CA ALA A 45 19.64 -2.14 -7.37
C ALA A 45 19.31 -1.79 -5.92
N ALA A 46 18.97 -0.52 -5.65
CA ALA A 46 18.57 -0.06 -4.33
C ALA A 46 17.33 -0.82 -3.80
N VAL A 47 16.34 -1.09 -4.66
CA VAL A 47 15.10 -1.80 -4.29
C VAL A 47 15.31 -3.31 -4.22
N CYS A 48 15.87 -3.96 -5.25
CA CYS A 48 15.84 -5.43 -5.36
C CYS A 48 17.22 -6.10 -5.37
N GLY A 49 18.30 -5.33 -5.55
CA GLY A 49 19.66 -5.82 -5.65
C GLY A 49 20.32 -6.14 -4.32
N SER A 50 21.58 -6.59 -4.40
CA SER A 50 22.43 -6.84 -3.23
C SER A 50 23.27 -5.60 -2.86
N PRO A 51 23.73 -5.48 -1.60
CA PRO A 51 24.60 -4.38 -1.17
C PRO A 51 25.88 -4.26 -2.02
N GLU A 52 26.43 -5.38 -2.50
CA GLU A 52 27.60 -5.41 -3.39
C GLU A 52 27.31 -4.80 -4.75
N VAL A 53 26.13 -5.09 -5.33
CA VAL A 53 25.70 -4.50 -6.60
C VAL A 53 25.48 -3.00 -6.45
N VAL A 54 24.84 -2.58 -5.35
CA VAL A 54 24.65 -1.15 -5.04
C VAL A 54 26.00 -0.44 -4.92
N ALA A 55 26.96 -1.02 -4.20
CA ALA A 55 28.31 -0.46 -4.07
C ALA A 55 29.06 -0.41 -5.42
N GLU A 56 28.87 -1.41 -6.28
CA GLU A 56 29.51 -1.47 -7.59
C GLU A 56 29.01 -0.38 -8.54
N LEU A 57 27.70 -0.15 -8.55
CA LEU A 57 27.05 0.90 -9.33
C LEU A 57 27.34 2.30 -8.77
N ALA A 58 27.22 2.49 -7.45
CA ALA A 58 27.45 3.78 -6.81
C ALA A 58 28.86 4.35 -7.04
N ARG A 59 29.86 3.48 -7.27
CA ARG A 59 31.23 3.90 -7.63
C ARG A 59 31.40 4.36 -9.08
N ARG A 60 30.41 4.12 -9.94
CA ARG A 60 30.51 4.32 -11.40
C ARG A 60 29.51 5.31 -11.95
N VAL A 61 28.43 5.60 -11.22
CA VAL A 61 27.49 6.66 -11.58
C VAL A 61 28.17 8.03 -11.47
N ASP A 62 27.69 8.97 -12.26
CA ASP A 62 28.17 10.36 -12.22
C ASP A 62 27.64 11.10 -10.99
N ASP A 63 26.43 10.75 -10.55
CA ASP A 63 25.75 11.30 -9.37
C ASP A 63 24.98 10.18 -8.65
N VAL A 64 25.32 9.94 -7.37
CA VAL A 64 24.66 8.94 -6.53
C VAL A 64 23.26 9.40 -6.08
N ASP A 65 23.00 10.70 -6.08
CA ASP A 65 21.73 11.33 -5.75
C ASP A 65 20.93 11.76 -7.00
N ALA A 66 21.25 11.19 -8.16
CA ALA A 66 20.43 11.35 -9.36
C ALA A 66 18.97 10.96 -9.07
N GLU A 67 18.02 11.70 -9.64
CA GLU A 67 16.60 11.51 -9.38
C GLU A 67 15.90 10.78 -10.55
N GLU A 68 15.07 9.79 -10.22
CA GLU A 68 14.11 9.14 -11.12
C GLU A 68 12.71 9.49 -10.61
N ALA A 69 11.90 10.22 -11.39
CA ALA A 69 10.57 10.68 -10.96
C ALA A 69 10.60 11.39 -9.58
N GLY A 70 11.51 12.36 -9.47
CA GLY A 70 11.74 13.15 -8.25
C GLY A 70 12.30 12.36 -7.07
N ARG A 71 12.76 11.11 -7.24
CA ARG A 71 13.22 10.22 -6.16
C ARG A 71 14.66 9.79 -6.32
N THR A 72 15.44 9.81 -5.24
CA THR A 72 16.82 9.28 -5.23
C THR A 72 16.84 7.76 -5.07
N ALA A 73 17.96 7.12 -5.41
CA ALA A 73 18.16 5.70 -5.12
C ALA A 73 18.05 5.41 -3.61
N LEU A 74 18.50 6.35 -2.76
CA LEU A 74 18.41 6.22 -1.31
C LEU A 74 16.97 6.27 -0.81
N TRP A 75 16.13 7.13 -1.40
CA TRP A 75 14.69 7.12 -1.16
C TRP A 75 14.07 5.75 -1.47
N ALA A 76 14.38 5.21 -2.65
CA ALA A 76 13.86 3.91 -3.08
C ALA A 76 14.28 2.76 -2.14
N ALA A 77 15.53 2.76 -1.66
CA ALA A 77 16.01 1.78 -0.68
C ALA A 77 15.25 1.86 0.66
N VAL A 78 15.03 3.08 1.19
CA VAL A 78 14.30 3.27 2.45
C VAL A 78 12.84 2.87 2.31
N LEU A 79 12.17 3.31 1.23
CA LEU A 79 10.76 2.97 0.95
C LEU A 79 10.56 1.45 0.84
N ALA A 80 11.54 0.73 0.28
CA ALA A 80 11.52 -0.72 0.13
C ALA A 80 12.05 -1.51 1.34
N ASP A 81 12.33 -0.84 2.47
CA ASP A 81 12.93 -1.41 3.69
C ASP A 81 14.25 -2.18 3.43
N ARG A 82 15.08 -1.67 2.52
CA ARG A 82 16.39 -2.24 2.17
C ARG A 82 17.50 -1.54 2.95
N ALA A 83 17.50 -1.72 4.28
CA ALA A 83 18.41 -1.03 5.20
C ALA A 83 19.90 -1.19 4.82
N ASP A 84 20.33 -2.38 4.37
CA ASP A 84 21.72 -2.60 3.97
C ASP A 84 22.09 -1.84 2.69
N ASN A 85 21.20 -1.82 1.70
CA ASN A 85 21.39 -1.04 0.48
C ASN A 85 21.42 0.46 0.79
N ALA A 86 20.54 0.92 1.68
CA ALA A 86 20.49 2.31 2.13
C ALA A 86 21.79 2.74 2.85
N ARG A 87 22.37 1.87 3.68
CA ARG A 87 23.68 2.10 4.31
C ARG A 87 24.80 2.20 3.29
N VAL A 88 24.81 1.32 2.27
CA VAL A 88 25.81 1.36 1.20
C VAL A 88 25.72 2.67 0.40
N LEU A 89 24.51 3.10 0.04
CA LEU A 89 24.29 4.37 -0.66
C LEU A 89 24.79 5.57 0.16
N ALA A 90 24.44 5.63 1.44
CA ALA A 90 24.93 6.70 2.32
C ALA A 90 26.47 6.66 2.47
N ALA A 91 27.06 5.47 2.59
CA ALA A 91 28.52 5.32 2.62
C ALA A 91 29.20 5.70 1.29
N ALA A 92 28.48 5.61 0.17
CA ALA A 92 28.92 6.06 -1.14
C ALA A 92 28.69 7.57 -1.38
N GLY A 93 28.11 8.29 -0.41
CA GLY A 93 27.96 9.75 -0.45
C GLY A 93 26.55 10.26 -0.73
N ALA A 94 25.54 9.39 -0.87
CA ALA A 94 24.15 9.81 -0.99
C ALA A 94 23.69 10.52 0.28
N ASP A 95 23.03 11.68 0.15
CA ASP A 95 22.58 12.47 1.30
C ASP A 95 21.24 11.93 1.86
N PRO A 96 21.21 11.34 3.07
CA PRO A 96 19.97 10.85 3.67
C PRO A 96 19.01 11.96 4.06
N TRP A 97 19.46 13.20 4.22
CA TRP A 97 18.65 14.30 4.75
C TRP A 97 18.21 15.30 3.68
N ARG A 98 18.60 15.07 2.41
CA ARG A 98 18.03 15.76 1.26
C ARG A 98 16.53 15.45 1.15
N THR A 99 15.71 16.49 1.11
CA THR A 99 14.26 16.36 0.91
C THR A 99 13.94 15.97 -0.52
N VAL A 100 12.99 15.05 -0.67
CA VAL A 100 12.63 14.39 -1.93
C VAL A 100 11.15 14.65 -2.24
N LEU A 101 10.22 14.06 -1.48
CA LEU A 101 8.77 14.19 -1.70
C LEU A 101 8.08 14.86 -0.52
N ALA A 102 7.27 15.89 -0.79
CA ALA A 102 6.44 16.58 0.21
C ALA A 102 7.18 16.96 1.51
N GLY A 103 8.47 17.31 1.43
CA GLY A 103 9.31 17.64 2.59
C GLY A 103 9.90 16.44 3.34
N TRP A 104 9.70 15.21 2.87
CA TRP A 104 10.34 14.00 3.39
C TRP A 104 11.69 13.76 2.73
N SER A 105 12.71 13.52 3.56
CA SER A 105 13.98 12.92 3.16
C SER A 105 13.98 11.42 3.48
N PRO A 106 14.86 10.61 2.86
CA PRO A 106 15.01 9.19 3.21
C PRO A 106 15.29 9.00 4.72
N GLY A 107 16.12 9.85 5.29
CA GLY A 107 16.49 9.85 6.70
C GLY A 107 15.30 10.15 7.60
N ARG A 108 14.53 11.20 7.31
CA ARG A 108 13.32 11.53 8.07
C ARG A 108 12.25 10.43 7.96
N LEU A 109 12.06 9.86 6.77
CA LEU A 109 11.10 8.77 6.55
C LEU A 109 11.50 7.52 7.36
N SER A 110 12.79 7.18 7.40
CA SER A 110 13.30 6.02 8.14
C SER A 110 12.99 6.06 9.64
N LEU A 111 12.82 7.26 10.23
CA LEU A 111 12.41 7.44 11.63
C LEU A 111 11.03 6.81 11.93
N ALA A 112 10.15 6.75 10.93
CA ALA A 112 8.81 6.15 11.05
C ALA A 112 8.83 4.63 10.81
N GLY A 113 9.92 4.11 10.25
CA GLY A 113 10.05 2.74 9.79
C GLY A 113 10.49 1.73 10.84
N PRO A 114 10.89 0.51 10.42
CA PRO A 114 11.44 -0.50 11.30
C PRO A 114 12.89 -0.21 11.73
N THR A 115 13.60 0.67 11.02
CA THR A 115 15.01 1.01 11.29
C THR A 115 15.18 2.52 11.56
N PRO A 116 14.66 3.05 12.69
CA PRO A 116 14.73 4.49 12.99
C PRO A 116 16.15 5.01 13.20
N ASP A 117 17.10 4.14 13.56
CA ASP A 117 18.51 4.50 13.76
C ASP A 117 19.36 4.27 12.50
N LEU A 118 18.73 4.19 11.32
CA LEU A 118 19.41 3.89 10.06
C LEU A 118 20.49 4.93 9.71
N PHE A 119 20.25 6.19 10.05
CA PHE A 119 21.18 7.30 9.82
C PHE A 119 21.33 8.14 11.08
N MET A 120 22.51 8.77 11.22
CA MET A 120 22.70 9.79 12.25
C MET A 120 21.82 11.00 11.95
N VAL A 121 21.02 11.42 12.94
CA VAL A 121 20.17 12.61 12.85
C VAL A 121 21.02 13.88 13.00
N PRO A 122 21.04 14.80 12.02
CA PRO A 122 21.80 16.03 12.09
C PRO A 122 21.30 16.95 13.21
N ALA A 123 22.21 17.77 13.74
CA ALA A 123 21.83 18.79 14.72
C ALA A 123 20.85 19.81 14.09
N GLY A 124 19.70 20.01 14.72
CA GLY A 124 18.66 20.93 14.25
C GLY A 124 17.56 20.27 13.42
N GLU A 125 17.70 18.99 13.07
CA GLU A 125 16.61 18.21 12.49
C GLU A 125 15.50 18.00 13.54
N ARG A 126 14.25 18.28 13.15
CA ARG A 126 13.11 18.25 14.07
C ARG A 126 12.60 16.83 14.30
N GLY A 127 12.90 15.91 13.39
CA GLY A 127 12.42 14.54 13.43
C GLY A 127 10.92 14.45 13.14
N LEU A 128 10.27 13.42 13.70
CA LEU A 128 8.83 13.23 13.58
C LEU A 128 8.08 14.11 14.59
N SER A 129 7.00 14.73 14.16
CA SER A 129 6.01 15.33 15.06
C SER A 129 5.35 14.27 15.95
N PRO A 130 4.67 14.70 17.04
CA PRO A 130 3.90 13.77 17.87
C PRO A 130 2.83 12.99 17.10
N ALA A 131 2.17 13.64 16.12
CA ALA A 131 1.15 13.01 15.29
C ALA A 131 1.74 11.95 14.36
N GLU A 132 2.85 12.25 13.69
CA GLU A 132 3.56 11.29 12.82
C GLU A 132 4.13 10.12 13.62
N SER A 133 4.65 10.37 14.83
CA SER A 133 5.13 9.33 15.74
C SER A 133 4.00 8.40 16.21
N ALA A 134 2.82 8.97 16.48
CA ALA A 134 1.62 8.20 16.81
C ALA A 134 1.13 7.38 15.61
N ALA A 135 1.12 7.96 14.40
CA ALA A 135 0.77 7.28 13.16
C ALA A 135 1.73 6.10 12.89
N ALA A 136 3.04 6.29 13.04
CA ALA A 136 4.03 5.23 12.87
C ALA A 136 3.84 4.08 13.89
N THR A 137 3.53 4.42 15.13
CA THR A 137 3.26 3.43 16.18
C THR A 137 1.97 2.64 15.89
N GLU A 138 0.90 3.33 15.51
CA GLU A 138 -0.36 2.69 15.15
C GLU A 138 -0.24 1.87 13.87
N GLY A 139 0.52 2.34 12.87
CA GLY A 139 0.81 1.62 11.64
C GLY A 139 1.44 0.26 11.91
N ARG A 140 2.52 0.23 12.71
CA ARG A 140 3.16 -1.02 13.14
C ARG A 140 2.22 -1.94 13.92
N ARG A 141 1.40 -1.38 14.81
CA ARG A 141 0.43 -2.16 15.59
C ARG A 141 -0.62 -2.79 14.68
N LEU A 142 -1.19 -2.02 13.77
CA LEU A 142 -2.28 -2.43 12.89
C LEU A 142 -1.81 -3.47 11.86
N THR A 143 -0.66 -3.25 11.22
CA THR A 143 -0.09 -4.23 10.28
C THR A 143 0.24 -5.55 10.97
N ALA A 144 0.79 -5.51 12.20
CA ALA A 144 1.04 -6.71 13.00
C ALA A 144 -0.26 -7.43 13.43
N ALA A 145 -1.31 -6.69 13.79
CA ALA A 145 -2.60 -7.25 14.16
C ALA A 145 -3.29 -7.95 12.98
N LEU A 146 -3.19 -7.39 11.79
CA LEU A 146 -3.73 -7.97 10.57
C LEU A 146 -2.90 -9.16 10.07
N GLY A 147 -1.57 -9.10 10.22
CA GLY A 147 -0.66 -10.16 9.76
C GLY A 147 -0.70 -10.34 8.24
N ASP A 148 -0.30 -11.53 7.79
CA ASP A 148 -0.35 -11.90 6.37
C ASP A 148 -1.76 -12.36 6.01
N LEU A 149 -2.38 -11.65 5.05
CA LEU A 149 -3.76 -11.89 4.63
C LEU A 149 -3.84 -12.17 3.14
N TYR A 150 -4.61 -13.19 2.79
CA TYR A 150 -5.09 -13.40 1.43
C TYR A 150 -6.50 -12.82 1.31
N TYR A 151 -6.66 -11.80 0.47
CA TYR A 151 -7.92 -11.07 0.31
C TYR A 151 -8.23 -10.71 -1.15
N ASP A 152 -7.56 -11.35 -2.11
CA ASP A 152 -7.85 -11.17 -3.54
C ASP A 152 -9.33 -11.48 -3.82
N GLY A 153 -10.00 -10.60 -4.55
CA GLY A 153 -11.43 -10.66 -4.84
C GLY A 153 -12.31 -10.05 -3.76
N THR A 154 -11.75 -9.61 -2.62
CA THR A 154 -12.52 -9.04 -1.52
C THR A 154 -12.85 -7.56 -1.75
N GLY A 155 -14.13 -7.24 -1.66
CA GLY A 155 -14.63 -5.88 -1.46
C GLY A 155 -14.74 -5.57 0.02
N LEU A 156 -14.39 -4.35 0.40
CA LEU A 156 -14.31 -3.90 1.77
C LEU A 156 -14.72 -2.42 1.89
N ALA A 157 -15.43 -2.07 2.96
CA ALA A 157 -15.65 -0.70 3.37
C ALA A 157 -15.35 -0.54 4.86
N CYS A 158 -14.36 0.30 5.17
CA CYS A 158 -14.05 0.74 6.53
C CYS A 158 -14.88 1.96 6.86
N VAL A 159 -15.75 1.88 7.87
CA VAL A 159 -16.69 2.97 8.20
C VAL A 159 -16.40 3.49 9.60
N ALA A 160 -16.08 4.78 9.70
CA ALA A 160 -15.74 5.40 10.97
C ALA A 160 -16.98 5.63 11.86
N GLY A 161 -16.84 5.34 13.15
CA GLY A 161 -17.71 5.83 14.23
C GLY A 161 -19.14 5.27 14.29
N ILE A 162 -19.47 4.24 13.50
CA ILE A 162 -20.77 3.57 13.56
C ILE A 162 -20.62 2.07 13.73
N GLU A 163 -21.60 1.45 14.35
CA GLU A 163 -21.69 -0.01 14.50
C GLU A 163 -22.32 -0.66 13.26
N ALA A 164 -22.10 -1.96 13.09
CA ALA A 164 -22.61 -2.81 12.02
C ALA A 164 -24.14 -2.75 11.91
N ALA A 165 -24.85 -2.65 13.05
CA ALA A 165 -26.30 -2.50 13.06
C ALA A 165 -26.77 -1.16 12.45
N GLU A 166 -26.05 -0.07 12.70
CA GLU A 166 -26.32 1.23 12.11
C GLU A 166 -25.96 1.24 10.60
N ALA A 167 -24.87 0.57 10.22
CA ALA A 167 -24.53 0.35 8.82
C ALA A 167 -25.64 -0.41 8.08
N ALA A 168 -26.16 -1.50 8.64
CA ALA A 168 -27.29 -2.26 8.08
C ALA A 168 -28.52 -1.37 7.89
N ARG A 169 -28.86 -0.55 8.90
CA ARG A 169 -29.98 0.40 8.84
C ARG A 169 -29.81 1.42 7.71
N ARG A 170 -28.62 2.01 7.55
CA ARG A 170 -28.31 2.99 6.48
C ARG A 170 -28.43 2.38 5.09
N LEU A 171 -28.03 1.12 4.95
CA LEU A 171 -28.15 0.37 3.70
C LEU A 171 -29.60 -0.06 3.41
N GLY A 172 -30.43 -0.14 4.45
CA GLY A 172 -31.75 -0.78 4.38
C GLY A 172 -31.61 -2.27 4.09
N ALA A 173 -30.55 -2.89 4.62
CA ALA A 173 -30.26 -4.30 4.46
C ALA A 173 -30.95 -5.11 5.57
N GLU A 174 -31.41 -6.30 5.22
CA GLU A 174 -32.05 -7.23 6.16
C GLU A 174 -31.04 -8.30 6.59
N PRO A 175 -31.13 -8.84 7.82
CA PRO A 175 -30.34 -10.00 8.22
C PRO A 175 -30.52 -11.15 7.23
N TYR A 176 -29.41 -11.76 6.82
CA TYR A 176 -29.38 -12.90 5.93
C TYR A 176 -29.05 -14.15 6.75
N GLU A 177 -30.04 -15.01 6.92
CA GLU A 177 -29.88 -16.31 7.56
C GLU A 177 -30.14 -17.39 6.51
N ASP A 178 -29.07 -18.00 6.01
CA ASP A 178 -29.14 -19.13 5.09
C ASP A 178 -28.39 -20.32 5.71
N PRO A 179 -29.08 -21.43 6.02
CA PRO A 179 -28.46 -22.64 6.55
C PRO A 179 -27.39 -23.23 5.62
N GLU A 180 -27.44 -22.92 4.33
CA GLU A 180 -26.47 -23.40 3.32
C GLU A 180 -25.42 -22.33 2.99
N LEU A 181 -25.32 -21.24 3.76
CA LEU A 181 -24.35 -20.17 3.49
C LEU A 181 -22.92 -20.69 3.39
N ASP A 182 -22.50 -21.61 4.26
CA ASP A 182 -21.18 -22.21 4.18
C ASP A 182 -20.98 -22.99 2.86
N THR A 183 -22.01 -23.68 2.39
CA THR A 183 -22.02 -24.37 1.09
C THR A 183 -22.05 -23.37 -0.08
N LEU A 184 -22.75 -22.24 0.05
CA LEU A 184 -22.72 -21.13 -0.91
C LEU A 184 -21.30 -20.57 -1.05
N LEU A 185 -20.62 -20.35 0.07
CA LEU A 185 -19.24 -19.87 0.10
C LEU A 185 -18.27 -20.84 -0.59
N GLU A 186 -18.55 -22.15 -0.53
CA GLU A 186 -17.77 -23.20 -1.18
C GLU A 186 -18.02 -23.32 -2.70
N ASP A 187 -19.19 -22.91 -3.21
CA ASP A 187 -19.59 -23.03 -4.62
C ASP A 187 -20.15 -21.73 -5.23
N LEU A 188 -19.50 -20.59 -4.95
CA LEU A 188 -19.91 -19.27 -5.47
C LEU A 188 -19.99 -19.18 -7.00
N GLN A 189 -19.29 -20.07 -7.72
CA GLN A 189 -19.28 -20.09 -9.19
C GLN A 189 -20.57 -20.65 -9.81
N SER A 190 -21.37 -21.39 -9.06
CA SER A 190 -22.62 -21.98 -9.55
C SER A 190 -23.84 -21.07 -9.36
N TYR A 191 -23.68 -19.97 -8.62
CA TYR A 191 -24.74 -19.00 -8.32
C TYR A 191 -24.80 -17.84 -9.32
N ASP A 192 -25.99 -17.25 -9.42
CA ASP A 192 -26.18 -16.02 -10.17
C ASP A 192 -25.39 -14.87 -9.51
N MET A 193 -24.52 -14.24 -10.30
CA MET A 193 -23.59 -13.21 -9.82
C MET A 193 -24.33 -12.00 -9.23
N ASP A 194 -25.50 -11.65 -9.76
CA ASP A 194 -26.26 -10.49 -9.28
C ASP A 194 -26.86 -10.77 -7.89
N ASP A 195 -27.30 -12.00 -7.63
CA ASP A 195 -27.86 -12.40 -6.34
C ASP A 195 -26.78 -12.57 -5.26
N SER A 196 -25.61 -13.12 -5.60
CA SER A 196 -24.49 -13.27 -4.64
C SER A 196 -23.84 -11.93 -4.27
N LEU A 197 -23.86 -10.93 -5.17
CA LEU A 197 -23.37 -9.58 -4.89
C LEU A 197 -24.22 -8.83 -3.84
N GLN A 198 -25.45 -9.28 -3.56
CA GLN A 198 -26.30 -8.64 -2.55
C GLN A 198 -25.92 -9.04 -1.12
N ILE A 199 -25.15 -10.11 -0.95
CA ILE A 199 -24.82 -10.65 0.37
C ILE A 199 -23.50 -10.05 0.84
N ILE A 200 -23.52 -9.35 1.97
CA ILE A 200 -22.36 -8.70 2.58
C ILE A 200 -22.26 -9.08 4.06
N GLY A 201 -21.04 -9.13 4.57
CA GLY A 201 -20.76 -9.25 6.00
C GLY A 201 -20.58 -7.88 6.65
N ALA A 202 -20.98 -7.75 7.92
CA ALA A 202 -20.72 -6.58 8.74
C ALA A 202 -20.13 -7.00 10.09
N THR A 203 -19.02 -6.36 10.50
CA THR A 203 -18.31 -6.66 11.74
C THR A 203 -17.98 -5.38 12.50
N ASP A 204 -18.31 -5.33 13.78
CA ASP A 204 -17.91 -4.25 14.67
C ASP A 204 -16.43 -4.32 15.01
N VAL A 205 -15.77 -3.17 15.00
CA VAL A 205 -14.35 -3.05 15.35
C VAL A 205 -14.12 -1.79 16.19
N PRO A 206 -13.03 -1.70 16.97
CA PRO A 206 -12.71 -0.46 17.66
C PRO A 206 -12.62 0.71 16.67
N GLY A 207 -13.44 1.74 16.88
CA GLY A 207 -13.50 2.93 16.03
C GLY A 207 -14.60 2.93 14.96
N GLY A 208 -15.35 1.84 14.78
CA GLY A 208 -16.45 1.78 13.80
C GLY A 208 -16.81 0.35 13.38
N CYS A 209 -17.03 0.13 12.08
CA CYS A 209 -17.32 -1.20 11.55
C CYS A 209 -16.62 -1.43 10.20
N VAL A 210 -16.44 -2.71 9.85
CA VAL A 210 -15.99 -3.14 8.53
C VAL A 210 -17.12 -3.89 7.84
N ILE A 211 -17.41 -3.50 6.60
CA ILE A 211 -18.31 -4.22 5.70
C ILE A 211 -17.44 -5.00 4.71
N THR A 212 -17.70 -6.29 4.53
CA THR A 212 -16.88 -7.16 3.67
C THR A 212 -17.71 -8.00 2.72
N GLN A 213 -17.11 -8.36 1.60
CA GLN A 213 -17.61 -9.36 0.67
C GLN A 213 -16.41 -10.06 0.04
N PRO A 214 -16.04 -11.27 0.50
CA PRO A 214 -14.85 -11.98 0.04
C PRO A 214 -14.80 -12.29 -1.47
N TRP A 215 -15.95 -12.26 -2.16
CA TRP A 215 -16.09 -12.67 -3.56
C TRP A 215 -16.56 -11.57 -4.52
N GLY A 216 -16.63 -10.33 -4.06
CA GLY A 216 -17.21 -9.27 -4.87
C GLY A 216 -16.93 -7.88 -4.34
N TYR A 217 -17.31 -6.89 -5.14
CA TYR A 217 -16.99 -5.48 -4.91
C TYR A 217 -18.15 -4.71 -4.26
N ALA A 218 -19.21 -5.39 -3.79
CA ALA A 218 -20.41 -4.71 -3.30
C ALA A 218 -20.14 -3.66 -2.22
N PRO A 219 -19.26 -3.90 -1.23
CA PRO A 219 -18.93 -2.89 -0.22
C PRO A 219 -18.31 -1.61 -0.79
N GLN A 220 -17.58 -1.70 -1.90
CA GLN A 220 -16.92 -0.57 -2.57
C GLN A 220 -17.86 0.19 -3.51
N MET A 221 -19.07 -0.32 -3.79
CA MET A 221 -19.99 0.33 -4.71
C MET A 221 -20.34 1.76 -4.25
N PRO A 222 -20.33 2.77 -5.14
CA PRO A 222 -20.58 4.17 -4.80
C PRO A 222 -21.83 4.40 -3.96
N GLY A 223 -22.94 3.75 -4.31
CA GLY A 223 -24.20 3.85 -3.58
C GLY A 223 -24.16 3.23 -2.18
N VAL A 224 -23.31 2.22 -1.96
CA VAL A 224 -23.09 1.62 -0.63
C VAL A 224 -22.27 2.59 0.23
N LEU A 225 -21.10 3.01 -0.26
CA LEU A 225 -20.21 3.93 0.46
C LEU A 225 -20.86 5.27 0.80
N THR A 226 -21.64 5.84 -0.13
CA THR A 226 -22.39 7.10 0.07
C THR A 226 -23.38 7.01 1.23
N ARG A 227 -24.08 5.87 1.35
CA ARG A 227 -25.04 5.67 2.45
C ARG A 227 -24.33 5.42 3.78
N LEU A 228 -23.26 4.63 3.76
CA LEU A 228 -22.48 4.33 4.97
C LEU A 228 -21.80 5.58 5.53
N SER A 229 -21.33 6.48 4.67
CA SER A 229 -20.57 7.67 5.08
C SER A 229 -21.40 8.84 5.61
N ALA A 230 -22.73 8.76 5.67
CA ALA A 230 -23.57 9.87 6.15
C ALA A 230 -23.15 10.35 7.56
N GLY A 231 -22.74 11.61 7.70
CA GLY A 231 -22.21 12.19 8.94
C GLY A 231 -20.88 11.59 9.43
N THR A 232 -20.16 10.85 8.60
CA THR A 232 -18.87 10.21 8.93
C THR A 232 -17.98 10.06 7.68
N VAL A 233 -16.93 9.24 7.76
CA VAL A 233 -16.05 8.90 6.63
C VAL A 233 -16.00 7.39 6.41
N CYS A 234 -15.91 7.01 5.14
CA CYS A 234 -15.64 5.66 4.69
C CYS A 234 -14.40 5.62 3.81
N TYR A 235 -13.64 4.53 3.93
CA TYR A 235 -12.71 4.12 2.90
C TYR A 235 -13.19 2.82 2.26
N GLY A 236 -13.44 2.84 0.96
CA GLY A 236 -13.79 1.67 0.17
C GLY A 236 -12.55 1.06 -0.46
N LEU A 237 -12.49 -0.27 -0.52
CA LEU A 237 -11.44 -1.05 -1.16
C LEU A 237 -12.08 -2.16 -1.98
N TYR A 238 -11.59 -2.36 -3.20
CA TYR A 238 -11.76 -3.62 -3.92
C TYR A 238 -10.39 -4.16 -4.31
N ALA A 239 -10.06 -5.33 -3.78
CA ALA A 239 -8.84 -6.05 -4.13
C ALA A 239 -9.06 -6.83 -5.43
N ASN A 240 -9.01 -6.13 -6.56
CA ASN A 240 -9.37 -6.69 -7.86
C ASN A 240 -8.28 -7.67 -8.34
N PRO A 241 -8.57 -8.99 -8.53
CA PRO A 241 -7.57 -9.96 -8.98
C PRO A 241 -6.97 -9.65 -10.35
N LYS A 242 -7.64 -8.81 -11.15
CA LYS A 242 -7.21 -8.45 -12.51
C LYS A 242 -6.33 -7.18 -12.55
N SER A 243 -6.62 -6.19 -11.72
CA SER A 243 -5.99 -4.85 -11.82
C SER A 243 -5.34 -4.37 -10.53
N GLY A 244 -5.42 -5.13 -9.44
CA GLY A 244 -4.89 -4.77 -8.13
C GLY A 244 -5.89 -4.03 -7.25
N ASN A 245 -5.39 -3.42 -6.18
CA ASN A 245 -6.22 -2.75 -5.18
C ASN A 245 -6.73 -1.39 -5.68
N GLN A 246 -8.05 -1.18 -5.60
CA GLN A 246 -8.72 0.07 -5.97
C GLN A 246 -9.45 0.67 -4.77
N GLY A 247 -9.12 1.91 -4.44
CA GLY A 247 -9.63 2.63 -3.27
C GLY A 247 -10.60 3.76 -3.63
N SER A 248 -11.47 4.10 -2.69
CA SER A 248 -12.37 5.25 -2.77
C SER A 248 -12.52 5.91 -1.39
N ILE A 249 -12.51 7.24 -1.36
CA ILE A 249 -12.75 8.04 -0.15
C ILE A 249 -14.15 8.64 -0.27
N VAL A 250 -14.99 8.41 0.74
CA VAL A 250 -16.34 8.98 0.78
C VAL A 250 -16.61 9.59 2.15
N ARG A 251 -17.02 10.85 2.17
CA ARG A 251 -17.28 11.62 3.39
C ARG A 251 -18.64 12.27 3.31
N ASP A 252 -19.48 12.03 4.32
CA ASP A 252 -20.83 12.59 4.40
C ASP A 252 -21.65 12.41 3.09
N GLY A 253 -21.55 11.23 2.48
CA GLY A 253 -22.22 10.93 1.22
C GLY A 253 -21.60 11.55 -0.04
N VAL A 254 -20.45 12.22 0.06
CA VAL A 254 -19.72 12.80 -1.07
C VAL A 254 -18.48 11.98 -1.36
N ILE A 255 -18.31 11.55 -2.61
CA ILE A 255 -17.10 10.85 -3.07
C ILE A 255 -16.02 11.92 -3.30
N GLU A 256 -14.98 11.89 -2.46
CA GLU A 256 -13.86 12.84 -2.52
C GLU A 256 -12.72 12.29 -3.38
N GLY A 257 -12.60 10.96 -3.51
CA GLY A 257 -11.59 10.30 -4.32
C GLY A 257 -12.03 8.90 -4.77
N SER A 258 -11.54 8.46 -5.93
CA SER A 258 -11.86 7.18 -6.56
C SER A 258 -10.67 6.69 -7.38
N ASP A 259 -10.58 5.38 -7.60
CA ASP A 259 -9.46 4.73 -8.32
C ASP A 259 -8.10 5.02 -7.67
N LEU A 260 -8.11 5.07 -6.33
CA LEU A 260 -6.92 5.23 -5.50
C LEU A 260 -6.18 3.89 -5.38
N HIS A 261 -4.89 3.92 -5.03
CA HIS A 261 -4.05 2.73 -4.96
C HIS A 261 -3.56 2.47 -3.52
N PRO A 262 -4.45 2.11 -2.57
CA PRO A 262 -4.06 1.89 -1.18
C PRO A 262 -3.01 0.78 -1.08
N GLY A 263 -2.01 1.00 -0.23
CA GLY A 263 -0.85 0.11 -0.11
C GLY A 263 0.14 0.21 -1.28
N GLY A 264 -0.05 1.16 -2.20
CA GLY A 264 0.96 1.59 -3.17
C GLY A 264 2.09 2.40 -2.53
N GLY A 265 3.06 2.79 -3.36
CA GLY A 265 4.03 3.82 -2.98
C GLY A 265 3.46 5.21 -3.23
N PRO A 266 4.04 6.26 -2.62
CA PRO A 266 3.57 7.63 -2.81
C PRO A 266 3.79 8.11 -4.25
N ASP A 267 2.96 9.05 -4.69
CA ASP A 267 3.06 9.81 -5.93
C ASP A 267 3.79 11.16 -5.73
N GLU A 268 4.21 11.82 -6.81
CA GLU A 268 4.98 13.08 -6.74
C GLU A 268 4.19 14.24 -6.12
N ASP A 269 2.87 14.26 -6.36
CA ASP A 269 1.97 15.34 -5.92
C ASP A 269 1.28 15.02 -4.58
N ASP A 270 1.61 13.89 -3.95
CA ASP A 270 1.00 13.48 -2.68
C ASP A 270 1.32 14.46 -1.55
N PRO A 271 0.34 14.80 -0.69
CA PRO A 271 0.60 15.60 0.49
C PRO A 271 1.47 14.82 1.51
N SER A 272 2.08 15.55 2.44
CA SER A 272 3.01 14.97 3.42
C SER A 272 2.38 13.83 4.26
N GLU A 273 1.10 13.93 4.63
CA GLU A 273 0.41 12.84 5.35
C GLU A 273 0.28 11.57 4.51
N GLU A 274 0.05 11.70 3.20
CA GLU A 274 -0.15 10.58 2.29
C GLU A 274 1.17 9.86 2.00
N VAL A 275 2.26 10.62 1.89
CA VAL A 275 3.61 10.06 1.78
C VAL A 275 3.93 9.18 2.99
N LEU A 276 3.61 9.65 4.19
CA LEU A 276 3.81 8.85 5.41
C LEU A 276 2.87 7.64 5.46
N ALA A 277 1.58 7.82 5.15
CA ALA A 277 0.62 6.72 5.15
C ALA A 277 1.01 5.61 4.16
N SER A 278 1.41 5.98 2.95
CA SER A 278 1.93 5.07 1.93
C SER A 278 3.16 4.32 2.43
N TYR A 279 4.11 4.98 3.10
CA TYR A 279 5.27 4.29 3.67
C TYR A 279 4.89 3.28 4.77
N LEU A 280 3.98 3.67 5.68
CA LEU A 280 3.57 2.85 6.83
C LEU A 280 2.74 1.63 6.43
N TYR A 281 1.95 1.74 5.37
CA TYR A 281 0.99 0.72 4.95
C TYR A 281 1.29 0.12 3.58
N ARG A 282 2.50 0.34 3.04
CA ARG A 282 2.92 -0.25 1.76
C ARG A 282 2.69 -1.76 1.74
N HIS A 283 2.15 -2.24 0.62
CA HIS A 283 1.71 -3.62 0.40
C HIS A 283 0.58 -4.10 1.32
N ASN A 284 -0.01 -3.23 2.15
CA ASN A 284 -1.09 -3.56 3.07
C ASN A 284 -2.28 -2.60 2.90
N ALA A 285 -3.00 -2.77 1.79
CA ALA A 285 -4.15 -1.95 1.40
C ALA A 285 -5.28 -1.96 2.44
N VAL A 286 -5.49 -3.11 3.10
CA VAL A 286 -6.49 -3.25 4.17
C VAL A 286 -6.10 -2.41 5.38
N ALA A 287 -4.84 -2.48 5.83
CA ALA A 287 -4.35 -1.64 6.94
C ALA A 287 -4.45 -0.15 6.60
N TYR A 288 -4.08 0.25 5.39
CA TYR A 288 -4.25 1.61 4.90
C TYR A 288 -5.71 2.07 5.01
N SER A 289 -6.65 1.27 4.48
CA SER A 289 -8.09 1.58 4.47
C SER A 289 -8.66 1.74 5.87
N CYS A 290 -8.29 0.82 6.78
CA CYS A 290 -8.67 0.87 8.19
C CYS A 290 -8.12 2.12 8.88
N ALA A 291 -6.83 2.42 8.68
CA ALA A 291 -6.17 3.57 9.28
C ALA A 291 -6.76 4.89 8.80
N TYR A 292 -7.07 5.01 7.50
CA TYR A 292 -7.71 6.19 6.94
C TYR A 292 -9.06 6.48 7.62
N ALA A 293 -9.88 5.43 7.83
CA ALA A 293 -11.15 5.54 8.54
C ALA A 293 -11.01 5.61 10.08
N GLY A 294 -9.78 5.60 10.63
CA GLY A 294 -9.54 5.65 12.07
C GLY A 294 -9.91 4.36 12.82
N LEU A 295 -10.04 3.23 12.11
CA LEU A 295 -10.34 1.93 12.71
C LEU A 295 -9.09 1.31 13.33
N ARG A 296 -9.27 0.64 14.47
CA ARG A 296 -8.18 0.06 15.27
C ARG A 296 -8.38 -1.43 15.47
N LEU A 297 -8.37 -2.17 14.37
CA LEU A 297 -8.54 -3.63 14.37
C LEU A 297 -7.50 -4.29 15.28
N THR A 298 -7.91 -5.32 16.01
CA THR A 298 -7.08 -6.11 16.94
C THR A 298 -6.61 -7.43 16.33
N ASP A 299 -7.25 -7.87 15.27
CA ASP A 299 -6.97 -9.06 14.49
C ASP A 299 -7.59 -8.91 13.09
N ALA A 300 -7.47 -9.93 12.25
CA ALA A 300 -7.98 -9.93 10.88
C ALA A 300 -9.41 -10.46 10.71
N ARG A 301 -10.11 -10.85 11.79
CA ARG A 301 -11.43 -11.51 11.71
C ARG A 301 -12.43 -10.66 10.93
N ALA A 302 -12.45 -9.36 11.13
CA ALA A 302 -13.36 -8.46 10.44
C ALA A 302 -13.16 -8.41 8.92
N VAL A 303 -12.03 -8.91 8.41
CA VAL A 303 -11.65 -8.88 7.00
C VAL A 303 -11.86 -10.26 6.35
N THR A 304 -11.29 -11.31 6.97
CA THR A 304 -11.24 -12.67 6.39
C THR A 304 -11.99 -13.72 7.21
N GLY A 305 -12.43 -13.38 8.42
CA GLY A 305 -13.19 -14.26 9.30
C GLY A 305 -14.70 -14.11 9.15
N PRO A 306 -15.47 -14.86 9.95
CA PRO A 306 -16.92 -14.76 9.93
C PRO A 306 -17.37 -13.40 10.50
N PRO A 307 -18.28 -12.68 9.80
CA PRO A 307 -18.79 -11.40 10.27
C PRO A 307 -19.69 -11.56 11.49
N ASP A 308 -20.02 -10.46 12.17
CA ASP A 308 -21.02 -10.47 13.24
C ASP A 308 -22.43 -10.65 12.67
N LEU A 309 -22.69 -10.06 11.50
CA LEU A 309 -23.96 -10.14 10.79
C LEU A 309 -23.72 -10.41 9.30
N TRP A 310 -24.46 -11.35 8.75
CA TRP A 310 -24.69 -11.43 7.32
C TRP A 310 -25.91 -10.60 6.96
N LEU A 311 -25.81 -9.83 5.87
CA LEU A 311 -26.84 -8.88 5.46
C LEU A 311 -27.13 -9.06 3.96
N LYS A 312 -28.41 -8.94 3.60
CA LYS A 312 -28.85 -8.89 2.21
C LYS A 312 -29.23 -7.46 1.83
N LEU A 313 -28.50 -6.91 0.87
CA LEU A 313 -28.78 -5.62 0.27
C LEU A 313 -30.10 -5.67 -0.52
N PRO A 314 -30.92 -4.60 -0.50
CA PRO A 314 -32.11 -4.54 -1.35
C PRO A 314 -31.72 -4.46 -2.84
N ARG A 315 -32.53 -5.08 -3.70
CA ARG A 315 -32.37 -4.95 -5.17
C ARG A 315 -32.63 -3.50 -5.57
N ARG A 316 -31.60 -2.80 -6.02
CA ARG A 316 -31.66 -1.39 -6.48
C ARG A 316 -30.81 -1.24 -7.74
N GLY A 317 -31.30 -0.48 -8.71
CA GLY A 317 -30.54 -0.19 -9.94
C GLY A 317 -29.40 0.82 -9.76
N TYR A 318 -29.22 1.41 -8.56
CA TYR A 318 -28.35 2.56 -8.30
C TYR A 318 -27.34 2.30 -7.17
N TRP A 319 -26.77 1.09 -7.12
CA TRP A 319 -25.56 0.89 -6.33
C TRP A 319 -24.31 1.46 -7.05
N HIS A 320 -24.42 1.68 -8.36
CA HIS A 320 -23.44 2.40 -9.18
C HIS A 320 -23.44 3.91 -8.92
#